data_AF-A0A9E2QB06-F1
#
_entry.id   AF-A0A9E2QB06-F1
#
_cell.length_a   1.000
_cell.length_b   1.000
_cell.length_c   1.000
_cell.angle_alpha   90.00
_cell.angle_beta   90.00
_cell.angle_gamma   90.00
#
_symmetry.space_group_name_H-M   'P 1'
#
loop_
_entity.id
_entity.type
_entity.pdbx_description
1 polymer ?
#
loop_
_entity_poly.entity_id
_entity_poly.type
_entity_poly.pdbx_seq_one_letter_code
_entity_poly.pdbx_strand_id
1 'polypeptide(L)'
;MKVTTVVVVKMRAGSCEKEKRNGGPFHSQGGFTVLELAITVIVIGILVGIAVPVYLGAREKASKATSEYNHRAACGVVDQVWFKLIEQNDNRYRDSLPPASLKAPAPIDAEYMSVVQPKMKWSQVKVTGNHARLGNDGVYKNGEIITPVPGQERFNWENLYGTVGIIINSVWLDGRWQNNTNAVLNYEYLTLITVDRSERVTYTTYHQGVPIESGTFDWDDGWGHPGS
;
A
#
# COMPACT_ATOMS: atom_id res chain seq x y z
N MET A 1 32.47 -51.59 2.52
CA MET A 1 31.73 -52.88 2.56
C MET A 1 30.38 -52.62 3.21
N LYS A 2 29.28 -52.58 2.45
CA LYS A 2 27.91 -52.48 3.00
C LYS A 2 27.30 -53.86 2.98
N VAL A 3 27.02 -54.41 4.15
CA VAL A 3 26.28 -55.68 4.31
C VAL A 3 24.80 -55.33 4.29
N THR A 4 24.09 -55.80 3.27
CA THR A 4 22.65 -55.61 3.12
C THR A 4 21.95 -56.84 3.67
N THR A 5 21.31 -56.71 4.84
CA THR A 5 20.49 -57.78 5.43
C THR A 5 19.16 -57.86 4.69
N VAL A 6 18.88 -59.00 4.06
CA VAL A 6 17.58 -59.30 3.43
C VAL A 6 16.67 -59.95 4.47
N VAL A 7 15.60 -59.24 4.85
CA VAL A 7 14.55 -59.79 5.72
C VAL A 7 13.50 -60.46 4.83
N VAL A 8 13.41 -61.79 4.90
CA VAL A 8 12.38 -62.56 4.19
C VAL A 8 11.12 -62.62 5.07
N VAL A 9 10.10 -61.83 4.71
CA VAL A 9 8.78 -61.89 5.34
C VAL A 9 7.95 -62.96 4.65
N LYS A 10 7.63 -64.05 5.37
CA LYS A 10 6.75 -65.11 4.89
C LYS A 10 5.29 -64.71 5.14
N MET A 11 4.59 -64.29 4.09
CA MET A 11 3.16 -63.99 4.17
C MET A 11 2.36 -65.29 4.19
N ARG A 12 1.50 -65.48 5.21
CA ARG A 12 0.44 -66.49 5.19
C ARG A 12 -0.77 -65.90 4.49
N ALA A 13 -1.33 -66.64 3.53
CA ALA A 13 -2.60 -66.31 2.90
C ALA A 13 -3.72 -66.45 3.94
N GLY A 14 -4.23 -65.32 4.42
CA GLY A 14 -5.50 -65.27 5.14
C GLY A 14 -6.62 -65.46 4.13
N SER A 15 -7.41 -66.53 4.29
CA SER A 15 -8.66 -66.70 3.56
C SER A 15 -9.61 -65.59 4.02
N CYS A 16 -9.87 -64.62 3.14
CA CYS A 16 -10.84 -63.56 3.39
C CYS A 16 -12.23 -64.09 3.04
N GLU A 17 -13.02 -64.31 4.08
CA GLU A 17 -14.42 -64.71 4.02
C GLU A 17 -15.21 -63.69 3.19
N LYS A 18 -15.94 -64.18 2.18
CA LYS A 18 -16.75 -63.33 1.31
C LYS A 18 -17.97 -62.82 2.07
N GLU A 19 -17.82 -61.66 2.69
CA GLU A 19 -18.93 -60.85 3.18
C GLU A 19 -19.85 -60.54 2.00
N LYS A 20 -21.08 -61.04 2.07
CA LYS A 20 -22.15 -60.67 1.14
C LYS A 20 -22.36 -59.16 1.28
N ARG A 21 -21.77 -58.39 0.36
CA ARG A 21 -22.14 -57.00 0.13
C ARG A 21 -23.60 -57.00 -0.31
N ASN A 22 -24.50 -56.82 0.65
CA ASN A 22 -25.83 -56.31 0.35
C ASN A 22 -25.61 -54.96 -0.33
N GLY A 23 -25.65 -54.97 -1.66
CA GLY A 23 -25.86 -53.77 -2.45
C GLY A 23 -27.23 -53.24 -2.09
N GLY A 24 -27.29 -52.43 -1.03
CA GLY A 24 -28.41 -51.53 -0.81
C GLY A 24 -28.55 -50.67 -2.07
N PRO A 25 -29.78 -50.44 -2.56
CA PRO A 25 -29.97 -49.67 -3.77
C PRO A 25 -29.51 -48.23 -3.51
N PHE A 26 -28.33 -47.86 -4.00
CA PHE A 26 -27.92 -46.47 -4.15
C PHE A 26 -28.70 -45.86 -5.32
N HIS A 27 -30.01 -45.68 -5.13
CA HIS A 27 -30.79 -44.74 -5.93
C HIS A 27 -30.92 -43.45 -5.14
N SER A 28 -29.86 -42.65 -5.18
CA SER A 28 -29.93 -41.22 -4.89
C SER A 28 -29.39 -40.44 -6.09
N GLN A 29 -29.96 -40.71 -7.28
CA GLN A 29 -29.95 -39.73 -8.36
C GLN A 29 -31.04 -38.71 -8.03
N GLY A 30 -30.83 -37.95 -6.95
CA GLY A 30 -31.66 -36.78 -6.64
C GLY A 30 -31.32 -35.70 -7.65
N GLY A 31 -32.18 -35.53 -8.65
CA GLY A 31 -32.10 -34.41 -9.57
C GLY A 31 -32.28 -33.10 -8.80
N PHE A 32 -31.39 -32.14 -9.06
CA PHE A 32 -31.44 -30.79 -8.54
C PHE A 32 -32.82 -30.20 -8.80
N THR A 33 -33.58 -29.90 -7.75
CA THR A 33 -34.91 -29.33 -7.93
C THR A 33 -34.79 -27.86 -8.34
N VAL A 34 -35.65 -27.40 -9.24
CA VAL A 34 -35.71 -25.97 -9.60
C VAL A 34 -35.99 -25.12 -8.36
N LEU A 35 -36.72 -25.67 -7.39
CA LEU A 35 -37.03 -25.02 -6.12
C LEU A 35 -35.78 -24.79 -5.25
N GLU A 36 -34.86 -25.76 -5.17
CA GLU A 36 -33.60 -25.61 -4.41
C GLU A 36 -32.75 -24.47 -4.96
N LEU A 37 -32.68 -24.33 -6.28
CA LEU A 37 -32.00 -23.18 -6.89
C LEU A 37 -32.76 -21.88 -6.62
N ALA A 38 -34.09 -21.91 -6.76
CA ALA A 38 -34.94 -20.73 -6.62
C ALA A 38 -34.88 -20.12 -5.22
N ILE A 39 -34.97 -20.93 -4.16
CA ILE A 39 -34.90 -20.40 -2.79
C ILE A 39 -33.50 -19.86 -2.48
N THR A 40 -32.46 -20.49 -3.02
CA THR A 40 -31.07 -20.07 -2.80
C THR A 40 -30.80 -18.68 -3.38
N VAL A 41 -31.26 -18.42 -4.61
CA VAL A 41 -31.08 -17.09 -5.22
C VAL A 41 -31.90 -16.01 -4.51
N ILE A 42 -33.07 -16.35 -3.96
CA ILE A 42 -33.89 -15.44 -3.15
C ILE A 42 -33.14 -15.08 -1.86
N VAL A 43 -32.60 -16.08 -1.14
CA VAL A 43 -31.86 -15.85 0.11
C VAL A 43 -30.58 -15.06 -0.15
N ILE A 44 -29.81 -15.41 -1.19
CA ILE A 44 -28.61 -14.65 -1.59
C ILE A 44 -28.97 -13.22 -1.96
N GLY A 45 -30.10 -12.99 -2.65
CA GLY A 45 -30.58 -11.65 -2.99
C GLY A 45 -30.79 -10.77 -1.75
N ILE A 46 -31.44 -11.32 -0.71
CA ILE A 46 -31.65 -10.59 0.56
C ILE A 46 -30.31 -10.32 1.25
N LEU A 47 -29.41 -11.32 1.31
CA LEU A 47 -28.10 -11.16 1.94
C LEU A 47 -27.26 -10.09 1.24
N VAL A 48 -27.19 -10.12 -0.10
CA VAL A 48 -26.43 -9.16 -0.90
C VAL A 48 -26.99 -7.75 -0.72
N GLY A 49 -28.32 -7.59 -0.63
CA GLY A 49 -28.97 -6.30 -0.41
C GLY A 49 -28.47 -5.56 0.82
N ILE A 50 -28.15 -6.27 1.91
CA ILE A 50 -27.59 -5.67 3.13
C ILE A 50 -26.05 -5.68 3.10
N ALA A 51 -25.44 -6.74 2.56
CA ALA A 51 -24.00 -6.91 2.58
C ALA A 51 -23.26 -5.84 1.77
N VAL A 52 -23.80 -5.43 0.62
CA VAL A 52 -23.15 -4.43 -0.25
C VAL A 52 -22.97 -3.06 0.44
N PRO A 53 -24.03 -2.39 0.95
CA PRO A 53 -23.85 -1.08 1.58
C PRO A 53 -22.99 -1.14 2.85
N VAL A 54 -23.11 -2.21 3.65
CA VAL A 54 -22.27 -2.41 4.84
C VAL A 54 -20.80 -2.56 4.45
N TYR A 55 -20.51 -3.35 3.42
CA TYR A 55 -19.16 -3.55 2.92
C TYR A 55 -18.54 -2.26 2.39
N LEU A 56 -19.28 -1.48 1.61
CA LEU A 56 -18.80 -0.21 1.08
C LEU A 56 -18.45 0.78 2.20
N GLY A 57 -19.34 0.95 3.19
CA GLY A 57 -19.07 1.83 4.33
C GLY A 57 -17.91 1.34 5.21
N ALA A 58 -17.76 0.02 5.39
CA ALA A 58 -16.61 -0.55 6.12
C ALA A 58 -15.29 -0.32 5.38
N ARG A 59 -15.27 -0.49 4.05
CA ARG A 59 -14.10 -0.26 3.20
C ARG A 59 -13.64 1.20 3.25
N GLU A 60 -14.57 2.14 3.20
CA GLU A 60 -14.28 3.58 3.29
C GLU A 60 -13.66 3.94 4.65
N LYS A 61 -14.29 3.50 5.75
CA LYS A 61 -13.76 3.71 7.11
C LYS A 61 -12.37 3.13 7.31
N ALA A 62 -12.14 1.92 6.80
CA ALA A 62 -10.83 1.27 6.86
C ALA A 62 -9.77 2.04 6.06
N SER A 63 -10.16 2.59 4.90
CA SER A 63 -9.27 3.43 4.09
C SER A 63 -8.86 4.68 4.84
N LYS A 64 -9.82 5.41 5.42
CA LYS A 64 -9.55 6.62 6.20
C LYS A 64 -8.62 6.35 7.38
N ALA A 65 -8.91 5.31 8.15
CA ALA A 65 -8.07 4.91 9.29
C ALA A 65 -6.63 4.56 8.87
N THR A 66 -6.48 3.90 7.71
CA THR A 66 -5.17 3.57 7.14
C THR A 66 -4.41 4.82 6.73
N SER A 67 -5.06 5.76 6.04
CA SER A 67 -4.44 7.02 5.62
C SER A 67 -3.99 7.86 6.81
N GLU A 68 -4.84 8.04 7.83
CA GLU A 68 -4.49 8.77 9.05
C GLU A 68 -3.35 8.12 9.86
N TYR A 69 -3.32 6.78 9.90
CA TYR A 69 -2.24 6.04 10.56
C TYR A 69 -0.92 6.21 9.80
N ASN A 70 -0.95 6.00 8.49
CA ASN A 70 0.22 6.13 7.62
C ASN A 70 0.77 7.56 7.66
N HIS A 71 -0.10 8.57 7.66
CA HIS A 71 0.30 9.98 7.76
C HIS A 71 1.07 10.26 9.03
N ARG A 72 0.50 9.88 10.19
CA ARG A 72 1.16 10.05 11.50
C ARG A 72 2.48 9.29 11.59
N ALA A 73 2.50 8.07 11.07
CA ALA A 73 3.71 7.24 11.06
C ALA A 73 4.79 7.86 10.15
N ALA A 74 4.41 8.43 9.01
CA ALA A 74 5.32 9.11 8.10
C ALA A 74 5.89 10.40 8.70
N CYS A 75 5.06 11.20 9.38
CA CYS A 75 5.53 12.38 10.10
C CYS A 75 6.63 12.01 11.11
N GLY A 76 6.41 10.95 11.91
CA GLY A 76 7.42 10.49 12.86
C GLY A 76 8.70 9.96 12.20
N VAL A 77 8.62 9.42 10.98
CA VAL A 77 9.80 9.02 10.19
C VAL A 77 10.56 10.25 9.69
N VAL A 78 9.85 11.29 9.22
CA VAL A 78 10.48 12.55 8.79
C VAL A 78 11.25 13.19 9.93
N ASP A 79 10.66 13.27 11.12
CA ASP A 79 11.35 13.83 12.29
C ASP A 79 12.65 13.07 12.58
N GLN A 80 12.61 11.72 12.57
CA GLN A 80 13.78 10.87 12.78
C GLN A 80 14.85 11.06 11.72
N VAL A 81 14.46 11.09 10.44
CA VAL A 81 15.37 11.31 9.32
C VAL A 81 16.00 12.69 9.41
N TRP A 82 15.21 13.70 9.77
CA TRP A 82 15.67 15.07 9.85
C TRP A 82 16.68 15.31 10.98
N PHE A 83 16.43 14.74 12.18
CA PHE A 83 17.41 14.80 13.27
C PHE A 83 18.76 14.20 12.86
N LYS A 84 18.75 13.10 12.10
CA LYS A 84 19.98 12.51 11.55
C LYS A 84 20.70 13.43 10.56
N LEU A 85 19.98 14.28 9.84
CA LEU A 85 20.56 15.21 8.86
C LEU A 85 21.24 16.42 9.53
N ILE A 86 20.64 16.99 10.59
CA ILE A 86 21.22 18.15 11.31
C ILE A 86 22.45 17.75 12.12
N GLU A 87 22.47 16.56 12.73
CA GLU A 87 23.60 16.09 13.55
C GLU A 87 24.92 15.99 12.76
N GLN A 88 24.84 15.84 11.43
CA GLN A 88 25.97 15.33 10.65
C GLN A 88 26.87 16.38 10.01
N ASN A 89 26.44 17.65 9.84
CA ASN A 89 27.23 18.80 9.35
C ASN A 89 28.27 18.52 8.22
N ASP A 90 28.08 17.45 7.45
CA ASP A 90 28.90 16.97 6.34
C ASP A 90 27.99 16.10 5.44
N ASN A 91 27.96 16.42 4.14
CA ASN A 91 27.01 15.91 3.15
C ASN A 91 27.25 14.42 2.76
N ARG A 92 27.64 13.54 3.69
CA ARG A 92 28.00 12.15 3.38
C ARG A 92 27.51 11.17 4.44
N TYR A 93 26.48 10.44 4.04
CA TYR A 93 25.86 9.32 4.72
C TYR A 93 26.89 8.28 5.24
N ARG A 94 26.93 8.06 6.55
CA ARG A 94 27.47 6.84 7.18
C ARG A 94 26.57 6.38 8.33
N ASP A 95 25.33 6.03 8.02
CA ASP A 95 24.65 4.97 8.77
C ASP A 95 24.87 3.64 8.02
N SER A 96 25.21 2.59 8.76
CA SER A 96 25.54 1.29 8.19
C SER A 96 24.33 0.64 7.52
N LEU A 97 24.36 0.62 6.19
CA LEU A 97 23.74 -0.31 5.23
C LEU A 97 22.33 -0.01 4.65
N PRO A 98 22.17 1.02 3.81
CA PRO A 98 21.30 1.02 2.63
C PRO A 98 22.05 0.46 1.39
N PRO A 99 21.34 0.04 0.33
CA PRO A 99 21.94 -0.44 -0.92
C PRO A 99 22.89 0.59 -1.53
N ALA A 100 23.88 0.11 -2.31
CA ALA A 100 25.00 0.92 -2.79
C ALA A 100 24.60 2.15 -3.62
N SER A 101 23.37 2.19 -4.15
CA SER A 101 22.77 3.31 -4.89
C SER A 101 22.47 4.55 -4.03
N LEU A 102 22.30 4.42 -2.71
CA LEU A 102 21.82 5.49 -1.82
C LEU A 102 22.94 6.16 -0.98
N LYS A 103 24.22 6.02 -1.39
CA LYS A 103 25.40 6.46 -0.62
C LYS A 103 25.87 7.90 -0.90
N ALA A 104 25.24 8.62 -1.82
CA ALA A 104 25.46 10.05 -2.04
C ALA A 104 24.57 10.87 -1.07
N PRO A 105 24.74 12.20 -0.92
CA PRO A 105 23.68 13.06 -0.36
C PRO A 105 22.43 12.90 -1.24
N ALA A 106 21.62 11.91 -0.87
CA ALA A 106 20.45 11.52 -1.64
C ALA A 106 19.28 12.39 -1.20
N PRO A 107 18.43 12.85 -2.14
CA PRO A 107 17.18 13.49 -1.80
C PRO A 107 16.38 12.62 -0.82
N ILE A 108 15.66 13.25 0.12
CA ILE A 108 14.65 12.55 0.91
C ILE A 108 13.49 12.19 -0.02
N ASP A 109 13.65 11.13 -0.78
CA ASP A 109 12.69 10.64 -1.77
C ASP A 109 11.89 9.44 -1.25
N ALA A 110 10.94 9.00 -2.06
CA ALA A 110 10.09 7.86 -1.74
C ALA A 110 10.88 6.55 -1.58
N GLU A 111 11.98 6.37 -2.33
CA GLU A 111 12.83 5.19 -2.23
C GLU A 111 13.50 5.14 -0.86
N TYR A 112 14.17 6.23 -0.47
CA TYR A 112 14.83 6.36 0.82
C TYR A 112 13.87 6.13 1.99
N MET A 113 12.71 6.77 1.95
CA MET A 113 11.70 6.60 3.00
C MET A 113 11.14 5.17 3.08
N SER A 114 11.07 4.47 1.95
CA SER A 114 10.66 3.07 1.93
C SER A 114 11.69 2.12 2.55
N VAL A 115 12.98 2.50 2.56
CA VAL A 115 14.05 1.76 3.24
C VAL A 115 13.99 2.02 4.74
N VAL A 116 13.80 3.29 5.15
CA VAL A 116 13.69 3.66 6.56
C VAL A 116 12.44 3.08 7.21
N GLN A 117 11.32 3.06 6.48
CA GLN A 117 10.05 2.51 6.94
C GLN A 117 9.47 1.52 5.92
N PRO A 118 9.88 0.23 6.00
CA PRO A 118 9.52 -0.79 5.02
C PRO A 118 8.08 -1.30 5.16
N LYS A 119 7.40 -0.98 6.27
CA LYS A 119 6.04 -1.46 6.54
C LYS A 119 4.96 -0.74 5.74
N MET A 120 5.23 0.50 5.32
CA MET A 120 4.29 1.29 4.53
C MET A 120 4.78 1.46 3.10
N LYS A 121 3.84 1.83 2.23
CA LYS A 121 4.12 2.14 0.84
C LYS A 121 4.41 3.63 0.73
N TRP A 122 5.36 3.98 -0.11
CA TRP A 122 5.77 5.35 -0.37
C TRP A 122 5.67 5.64 -1.86
N SER A 123 5.29 6.84 -2.26
CA SER A 123 5.26 7.23 -3.66
C SER A 123 5.83 8.62 -3.81
N GLN A 124 6.63 8.82 -4.85
CA GLN A 124 7.07 10.15 -5.20
C GLN A 124 5.91 10.89 -5.85
N VAL A 125 5.69 12.14 -5.44
CA VAL A 125 4.71 13.04 -6.02
C VAL A 125 5.47 14.28 -6.49
N LYS A 126 5.14 14.74 -7.68
CA LYS A 126 5.76 15.90 -8.34
C LYS A 126 4.67 16.93 -8.57
N VAL A 127 4.91 18.16 -8.16
CA VAL A 127 4.01 19.28 -8.44
C VAL A 127 4.44 19.95 -9.74
N THR A 128 3.48 20.34 -10.58
CA THR A 128 3.73 21.04 -11.84
C THR A 128 2.64 22.09 -12.01
N GLY A 129 3.01 23.37 -11.92
CA GLY A 129 2.01 24.44 -11.80
C GLY A 129 1.24 24.30 -10.48
N ASN A 130 -0.09 24.35 -10.55
CA ASN A 130 -0.96 24.15 -9.39
C ASN A 130 -1.42 22.68 -9.23
N HIS A 131 -0.82 21.75 -9.95
CA HIS A 131 -1.28 20.36 -10.01
C HIS A 131 -0.23 19.45 -9.37
N ALA A 132 -0.63 18.57 -8.47
CA ALA A 132 0.20 17.44 -8.05
C ALA A 132 0.02 16.27 -9.04
N ARG A 133 1.06 15.48 -9.28
CA ARG A 133 1.03 14.24 -10.09
C ARG A 133 1.98 13.19 -9.54
N LEU A 134 1.71 11.92 -9.77
CA LEU A 134 2.65 10.86 -9.43
C LEU A 134 3.98 11.03 -10.18
N GLY A 135 5.07 10.70 -9.49
CA GLY A 135 6.40 10.55 -10.09
C GLY A 135 6.43 9.36 -11.04
N ASN A 136 7.35 9.39 -12.01
CA ASN A 136 7.58 8.26 -12.92
C ASN A 136 8.15 7.02 -12.22
N ASP A 137 8.61 7.23 -10.99
CA ASP A 137 9.39 6.31 -10.19
C ASP A 137 8.47 5.26 -9.50
N GLY A 138 7.17 5.54 -9.43
CA GLY A 138 6.15 4.63 -8.94
C GLY A 138 6.01 4.57 -7.42
N VAL A 139 5.42 3.46 -6.96
CA VAL A 139 5.22 3.16 -5.54
C VAL A 139 6.35 2.25 -5.06
N TYR A 140 7.01 2.66 -3.99
CA TYR A 140 8.11 1.99 -3.33
C TYR A 140 7.67 1.29 -2.04
N LYS A 141 8.32 0.16 -1.76
CA LYS A 141 8.24 -0.55 -0.49
C LYS A 141 9.56 -1.27 -0.26
N ASN A 142 10.17 -1.08 0.92
CA ASN A 142 11.41 -1.76 1.28
C ASN A 142 12.56 -1.54 0.28
N GLY A 143 12.67 -0.33 -0.29
CA GLY A 143 13.68 0.02 -1.29
C GLY A 143 13.40 -0.50 -2.71
N GLU A 144 12.29 -1.21 -2.93
CA GLU A 144 11.93 -1.75 -4.24
C GLU A 144 10.65 -1.09 -4.77
N ILE A 145 10.60 -0.89 -6.09
CA ILE A 145 9.39 -0.42 -6.77
C ILE A 145 8.41 -1.59 -6.87
N ILE A 146 7.25 -1.47 -6.22
CA ILE A 146 6.18 -2.48 -6.26
C ILE A 146 5.14 -2.21 -7.34
N THR A 147 4.92 -0.92 -7.65
CA THR A 147 3.98 -0.50 -8.68
C THR A 147 4.66 0.58 -9.53
N PRO A 148 5.28 0.22 -10.67
CA PRO A 148 5.83 1.22 -11.57
C PRO A 148 4.69 2.03 -12.17
N VAL A 149 4.88 3.35 -12.28
CA VAL A 149 3.89 4.27 -12.86
C VAL A 149 4.53 4.97 -14.06
N PRO A 150 4.59 4.33 -15.23
CA PRO A 150 5.24 4.91 -16.40
C PRO A 150 4.37 6.00 -17.06
N GLY A 151 5.00 7.10 -17.44
CA GLY A 151 4.48 8.02 -18.46
C GLY A 151 3.08 8.62 -18.18
N GLN A 152 2.04 8.04 -18.78
CA GLN A 152 0.66 8.56 -18.82
C GLN A 152 -0.17 8.22 -17.57
N GLU A 153 0.24 7.25 -16.76
CA GLU A 153 -0.47 6.85 -15.53
C GLU A 153 -0.20 7.77 -14.33
N ARG A 154 0.50 8.89 -14.55
CA ARG A 154 0.87 9.85 -13.48
C ARG A 154 -0.34 10.54 -12.84
N PHE A 155 -1.49 10.43 -13.48
CA PHE A 155 -2.78 10.95 -13.03
C PHE A 155 -3.68 9.82 -12.46
N ASN A 156 -3.18 8.58 -12.40
CA ASN A 156 -3.91 7.47 -11.77
C ASN A 156 -3.58 7.42 -10.27
N TRP A 157 -4.42 8.08 -9.46
CA TRP A 157 -4.26 8.19 -8.01
C TRP A 157 -4.69 6.96 -7.24
N GLU A 158 -5.17 5.91 -7.90
CA GLU A 158 -5.50 4.65 -7.23
C GLU A 158 -4.30 4.07 -6.45
N ASN A 159 -3.10 4.38 -6.92
CA ASN A 159 -1.83 3.98 -6.33
C ASN A 159 -1.47 4.73 -5.03
N LEU A 160 -2.11 5.86 -4.77
CA LEU A 160 -1.90 6.65 -3.55
C LEU A 160 -2.83 6.28 -2.40
N TYR A 161 -3.95 5.60 -2.67
CA TYR A 161 -4.81 5.12 -1.59
C TYR A 161 -4.06 4.13 -0.69
N GLY A 162 -3.88 4.49 0.58
CA GLY A 162 -3.12 3.70 1.55
C GLY A 162 -1.60 3.74 1.36
N THR A 163 -1.10 4.69 0.56
CA THR A 163 0.33 4.98 0.35
C THR A 163 0.62 6.40 0.85
N VAL A 164 1.86 6.66 1.25
CA VAL A 164 2.32 8.00 1.62
C VAL A 164 3.00 8.66 0.42
N GLY A 165 2.44 9.78 -0.03
CA GLY A 165 3.04 10.61 -1.07
C GLY A 165 4.07 11.57 -0.47
N ILE A 166 5.23 11.64 -1.12
CA ILE A 166 6.29 12.60 -0.77
C ILE A 166 6.42 13.63 -1.87
N ILE A 167 6.41 14.90 -1.48
CA ILE A 167 6.58 16.05 -2.35
C ILE A 167 7.79 16.83 -1.86
N ILE A 168 8.73 17.09 -2.76
CA ILE A 168 9.97 17.82 -2.46
C ILE A 168 9.93 19.16 -3.18
N ASN A 169 10.37 20.22 -2.51
CA ASN A 169 10.44 21.59 -3.05
C ASN A 169 9.10 22.19 -3.48
N SER A 170 8.00 21.67 -2.96
CA SER A 170 6.69 22.27 -3.14
C SER A 170 5.94 22.20 -1.82
N VAL A 171 5.26 23.29 -1.50
CA VAL A 171 4.44 23.45 -0.30
C VAL A 171 2.99 23.72 -0.73
N TRP A 172 2.06 23.18 0.05
CA TRP A 172 0.68 23.62 0.02
C TRP A 172 0.51 24.77 1.02
N LEU A 173 0.21 25.98 0.53
CA LEU A 173 0.00 27.19 1.34
C LEU A 173 -1.01 28.11 0.65
N ASP A 174 -1.90 28.72 1.43
CA ASP A 174 -2.95 29.65 0.95
C ASP A 174 -3.87 29.04 -0.12
N GLY A 175 -4.19 27.75 0.00
CA GLY A 175 -5.10 27.10 -0.96
C GLY A 175 -4.50 26.89 -2.34
N ARG A 176 -3.17 26.88 -2.49
CA ARG A 176 -2.49 26.56 -3.75
C ARG A 176 -1.12 25.89 -3.54
N TRP A 177 -0.66 25.16 -4.55
CA TRP A 177 0.70 24.63 -4.56
C TRP A 177 1.68 25.74 -4.91
N GLN A 178 2.74 25.88 -4.12
CA GLN A 178 3.81 26.83 -4.34
C GLN A 178 5.13 26.06 -4.44
N ASN A 179 5.87 26.26 -5.53
CA ASN A 179 7.18 25.63 -5.71
C ASN A 179 8.27 26.54 -5.15
N ASN A 180 9.29 25.95 -4.53
CA ASN A 180 10.50 26.70 -4.18
C ASN A 180 11.20 27.16 -5.47
N THR A 181 11.27 28.47 -5.68
CA THR A 181 11.96 29.08 -6.83
C THR A 181 13.46 29.26 -6.59
N ASN A 182 13.94 28.98 -5.37
CA ASN A 182 15.33 29.12 -5.02
C ASN A 182 16.14 27.88 -5.42
N ALA A 183 16.81 27.96 -6.57
CA ALA A 183 17.63 26.86 -7.12
C ALA A 183 18.85 26.47 -6.26
N VAL A 184 19.19 27.28 -5.25
CA VAL A 184 20.33 27.01 -4.34
C VAL A 184 19.92 26.08 -3.18
N LEU A 185 18.64 26.06 -2.79
CA LEU A 185 18.13 25.30 -1.65
C LEU A 185 17.13 24.21 -2.08
N ASN A 186 17.61 23.26 -2.88
CA ASN A 186 16.79 22.21 -3.51
C ASN A 186 16.17 21.17 -2.54
N TYR A 187 16.08 21.42 -1.23
CA TYR A 187 15.44 20.51 -0.25
C TYR A 187 14.87 21.26 0.97
N GLU A 188 14.51 22.53 0.79
CA GLU A 188 14.07 23.38 1.90
C GLU A 188 12.67 23.00 2.41
N TYR A 189 11.79 22.56 1.50
CA TYR A 189 10.42 22.17 1.81
C TYR A 189 10.19 20.70 1.47
N LEU A 190 9.52 20.01 2.40
CA LEU A 190 9.06 18.64 2.26
C LEU A 190 7.59 18.58 2.65
N THR A 191 6.72 18.17 1.73
CA THR A 191 5.30 17.97 2.02
C THR A 191 4.97 16.48 1.93
N LEU A 192 4.37 15.96 3.00
CA LEU A 192 3.78 14.63 3.02
C LEU A 192 2.30 14.74 2.70
N ILE A 193 1.80 13.82 1.89
CA ILE A 193 0.37 13.68 1.62
C ILE A 193 -0.08 12.24 1.78
N THR A 194 -1.30 12.04 2.25
CA THR A 194 -2.01 10.76 2.21
C THR A 194 -3.41 10.99 1.67
N VAL A 195 -3.87 10.07 0.82
CA VAL A 195 -5.21 10.15 0.21
C VAL A 195 -6.05 9.01 0.74
N ASP A 196 -7.26 9.30 1.22
CA ASP A 196 -8.25 8.27 1.54
C ASP A 196 -9.22 8.03 0.37
N ARG A 197 -9.99 6.93 0.43
CA ARG A 197 -10.97 6.57 -0.59
C ARG A 197 -12.24 7.44 -0.58
N SER A 198 -12.35 8.35 0.38
CA SER A 198 -13.37 9.40 0.40
C SER A 198 -12.88 10.65 -0.35
N GLU A 199 -11.76 10.56 -1.05
CA GLU A 199 -11.13 11.66 -1.80
C GLU A 199 -10.72 12.82 -0.89
N ARG A 200 -10.38 12.53 0.36
CA ARG A 200 -9.79 13.52 1.25
C ARG A 200 -8.29 13.33 1.36
N VAL A 201 -7.57 14.43 1.24
CA VAL A 201 -6.13 14.47 1.47
C VAL A 201 -5.80 15.05 2.82
N THR A 202 -4.92 14.36 3.53
CA THR A 202 -4.25 14.90 4.71
C THR A 202 -2.83 15.24 4.33
N TYR A 203 -2.38 16.44 4.67
CA TYR A 203 -1.03 16.90 4.36
C TYR A 203 -0.33 17.48 5.60
N THR A 204 1.00 17.39 5.58
CA THR A 204 1.87 18.09 6.52
C THR A 204 3.08 18.60 5.74
N THR A 205 3.33 19.90 5.83
CA THR A 205 4.51 20.52 5.25
C THR A 205 5.54 20.81 6.32
N TYR A 206 6.78 20.48 5.98
CA TYR A 206 7.98 20.77 6.74
C TYR A 206 8.82 21.81 6.01
N HIS A 207 9.33 22.78 6.76
CA HIS A 207 10.42 23.66 6.35
C HIS A 207 11.64 23.26 7.15
N GLN A 208 12.67 22.75 6.47
CA GLN A 208 13.89 22.26 7.14
C GLN A 208 13.56 21.37 8.36
N GLY A 209 12.68 20.39 8.12
CA GLY A 209 12.21 19.41 9.11
C GLY A 209 11.42 19.95 10.30
N VAL A 210 11.09 21.24 10.33
CA VAL A 210 10.10 21.79 11.27
C VAL A 210 8.74 21.80 10.59
N PRO A 211 7.69 21.21 11.18
CA PRO A 211 6.34 21.28 10.62
C PRO A 211 5.85 22.73 10.67
N ILE A 212 5.50 23.28 9.51
CA ILE A 212 4.99 24.67 9.38
C ILE A 212 3.49 24.72 9.19
N GLU A 213 2.92 23.69 8.55
CA GLU A 213 1.51 23.64 8.24
C GLU A 213 1.05 22.18 8.15
N SER A 214 -0.17 21.93 8.59
CA SER A 214 -0.83 20.64 8.42
C SER A 214 -2.32 20.86 8.30
N GLY A 215 -2.97 20.07 7.48
CA GLY A 215 -4.40 20.19 7.31
C GLY A 215 -4.97 19.10 6.44
N THR A 216 -6.23 19.32 6.07
CA THR A 216 -6.93 18.45 5.13
C THR A 216 -7.63 19.30 4.08
N PHE A 217 -7.72 18.77 2.87
CA PHE A 217 -8.52 19.34 1.80
C PHE A 217 -9.18 18.22 1.00
N ASP A 218 -10.33 18.51 0.40
CA ASP A 218 -11.02 17.58 -0.50
C ASP A 218 -10.28 17.55 -1.84
N TRP A 219 -10.21 16.40 -2.49
CA TRP A 219 -9.36 16.16 -3.67
C TRP A 219 -10.23 15.99 -4.91
N ASP A 220 -10.20 16.98 -5.81
CA ASP A 220 -11.01 16.96 -7.01
C ASP A 220 -10.20 16.50 -8.25
N ASP A 221 -10.81 15.59 -9.01
CA ASP A 221 -10.47 15.19 -10.38
C ASP A 221 -9.17 14.43 -10.65
N GLY A 222 -8.39 14.02 -9.66
CA GLY A 222 -7.18 13.23 -9.94
C GLY A 222 -6.15 13.97 -10.82
N TRP A 223 -6.24 15.30 -10.88
CA TRP A 223 -5.16 16.17 -11.38
C TRP A 223 -4.42 16.83 -10.22
N GLY A 224 -4.76 16.43 -8.99
CA GLY A 224 -4.26 17.06 -7.78
C GLY A 224 -4.64 18.51 -7.72
N HIS A 225 -5.94 18.80 -7.97
CA HIS A 225 -6.63 19.97 -7.46
C HIS A 225 -7.09 19.63 -6.03
N PRO A 226 -6.34 20.05 -5.00
CA PRO A 226 -6.95 20.45 -3.75
C PRO A 226 -8.17 21.32 -4.05
N GLY A 227 -9.31 20.94 -3.48
CA GLY A 227 -10.63 21.48 -3.75
C GLY A 227 -10.64 22.99 -3.93
N SER A 228 -11.40 23.42 -4.92
CA SER A 228 -11.72 24.84 -5.17
C SER A 228 -12.46 25.47 -4.00
#